data_AF-A0A7C3WBK0-F1
#
_entry.id   AF-A0A7C3WBK0-F1
#
_cell.length_a   1.000
_cell.length_b   1.000
_cell.length_c   1.000
_cell.angle_alpha   90.00
_cell.angle_beta   90.00
_cell.angle_gamma   90.00
#
_symmetry.space_group_name_H-M   'P 1'
#
loop_
_entity.id
_entity.type
_entity.pdbx_description
1 polymer ?
#
loop_
_entity_poly.entity_id
_entity_poly.type
_entity_poly.pdbx_seq_one_letter_code
_entity_poly.pdbx_strand_id
1 'polypeptide(L)'
;MHVVVKFALRRRAVAAGVVCWAALACVLLCGCSAARYRRSADKEVYGIIQQMEQQVFGHTNAFTIDTPYSGRDPKTIPSAEIIKERTGTNRLVLNLDQALEFATRHSREYQTQKEQLYLAALGLTGARYEFGPKFFASSDATLERSASGATRGSVRNQI
;
A
#
# COMPACT_ATOMS: atom_id res chain seq x y z
N MET A 1 20.93 -48.84 33.46
CA MET A 1 19.66 -48.18 33.06
C MET A 1 19.73 -46.64 32.96
N HIS A 2 20.90 -45.99 32.95
CA HIS A 2 21.00 -44.51 32.91
C HIS A 2 21.12 -43.88 31.50
N VAL A 3 21.24 -44.67 30.43
CA VAL A 3 21.50 -44.16 29.07
C VAL A 3 20.22 -43.83 28.29
N VAL A 4 19.11 -44.53 28.57
CA VAL A 4 17.85 -44.38 27.82
C VAL A 4 17.14 -43.04 28.12
N VAL A 5 17.29 -42.51 29.34
CA VAL A 5 16.60 -41.28 29.79
C VAL A 5 17.19 -40.01 29.15
N LYS A 6 18.51 -39.97 28.89
CA LYS A 6 19.16 -38.80 28.24
C LYS A 6 18.75 -38.59 26.78
N PHE A 7 18.33 -39.64 26.08
CA PHE A 7 17.89 -39.57 24.68
C PHE A 7 16.49 -38.97 24.52
N ALA A 8 15.59 -39.18 25.50
CA ALA A 8 14.22 -38.68 25.45
C ALA A 8 14.13 -37.16 25.71
N LEU A 9 14.99 -36.60 26.56
CA LEU A 9 15.04 -35.16 26.83
C LEU A 9 15.61 -34.35 25.65
N ARG A 10 16.58 -34.91 24.91
CA ARG A 10 17.13 -34.26 23.70
C ARG A 10 16.12 -34.12 22.57
N ARG A 11 15.18 -35.06 22.41
CA ARG A 11 14.17 -35.04 21.33
C ARG A 11 13.11 -33.95 21.52
N ARG A 12 12.76 -33.60 22.77
CA ARG A 12 11.77 -32.55 23.08
C ARG A 12 12.31 -31.14 22.87
N ALA A 13 13.60 -30.90 23.16
CA ALA A 13 14.24 -29.59 22.97
C ALA A 13 14.43 -29.22 21.48
N VAL A 14 14.73 -30.22 20.62
CA VAL A 14 14.86 -30.00 19.17
C VAL A 14 13.51 -29.69 18.53
N ALA A 15 12.43 -30.34 18.96
CA ALA A 15 11.08 -30.08 18.45
C ALA A 15 10.59 -28.64 18.77
N ALA A 16 10.87 -28.13 19.97
CA ALA A 16 10.53 -26.75 20.34
C ALA A 16 11.34 -25.71 19.54
N GLY A 17 12.61 -25.99 19.25
CA GLY A 17 13.46 -25.13 18.42
C GLY A 17 12.99 -25.06 16.96
N VAL A 18 12.57 -26.19 16.38
CA VAL A 18 12.09 -26.26 14.99
C VAL A 18 10.74 -25.55 14.83
N VAL A 19 9.83 -25.66 15.80
CA VAL A 19 8.54 -24.94 15.78
C VAL A 19 8.76 -23.42 15.88
N CYS A 20 9.71 -22.98 16.71
CA CYS A 20 10.04 -21.56 16.85
C CYS A 20 10.67 -20.98 15.58
N TRP A 21 11.59 -21.73 14.94
CA TRP A 21 12.18 -21.36 13.64
C TRP A 21 11.16 -21.36 12.50
N ALA A 22 10.24 -22.33 12.47
CA ALA A 22 9.16 -22.37 11.49
C ALA A 22 8.17 -21.21 11.68
N ALA A 23 7.86 -20.84 12.93
CA ALA A 23 7.03 -19.68 13.23
C ALA A 23 7.71 -18.37 12.80
N LEU A 24 9.01 -18.22 13.07
CA LEU A 24 9.80 -17.05 12.66
C LEU A 24 9.91 -16.93 11.13
N ALA A 25 10.07 -18.06 10.44
CA ALA A 25 10.06 -18.14 8.98
C ALA A 25 8.70 -17.79 8.37
N CYS A 26 7.59 -18.23 8.97
CA CYS A 26 6.23 -17.86 8.53
C CYS A 26 5.97 -16.36 8.70
N VAL A 27 6.42 -15.74 9.79
CA VAL A 27 6.27 -14.29 10.00
C VAL A 27 7.06 -13.48 8.96
N LEU A 28 8.26 -13.95 8.60
CA LEU A 28 9.09 -13.33 7.55
C LEU A 28 8.47 -13.42 6.15
N LEU A 29 7.63 -14.43 5.89
CA LEU A 29 6.97 -14.64 4.60
C LEU A 29 5.64 -13.89 4.44
N CYS A 30 5.07 -13.33 5.53
CA CYS A 30 3.80 -12.58 5.47
C CYS A 30 3.95 -11.07 5.22
N GLY A 31 5.12 -10.62 4.75
CA GLY A 31 5.43 -9.21 4.51
C GLY A 31 5.13 -8.73 3.09
N CYS A 32 4.41 -7.60 3.00
CA CYS A 32 4.35 -6.66 1.86
C CYS A 32 3.53 -7.08 0.63
N SER A 33 2.27 -6.64 0.58
CA SER A 33 1.60 -6.36 -0.69
C SER A 33 1.51 -4.83 -0.91
N ALA A 34 1.70 -4.40 -2.17
CA ALA A 34 1.56 -3.00 -2.56
C ALA A 34 0.19 -2.40 -2.19
N ALA A 35 -0.85 -3.24 -2.12
CA ALA A 35 -2.20 -2.82 -1.73
C ALA A 35 -2.26 -2.29 -0.30
N ARG A 36 -1.41 -2.78 0.62
CA ARG A 36 -1.38 -2.29 2.01
C ARG A 36 -0.81 -0.88 2.11
N TYR A 37 0.28 -0.61 1.39
CA TYR A 37 0.89 0.73 1.36
C TYR A 37 -0.04 1.75 0.71
N ARG A 38 -0.72 1.36 -0.38
CA ARG A 38 -1.74 2.22 -1.01
C ARG A 38 -2.85 2.59 -0.02
N ARG A 39 -3.47 1.62 0.67
CA ARG A 39 -4.51 1.89 1.67
C ARG A 39 -4.04 2.79 2.81
N SER A 40 -2.79 2.65 3.24
CA SER A 40 -2.21 3.50 4.29
C SER A 40 -2.03 4.94 3.80
N ALA A 41 -1.51 5.12 2.59
CA ALA A 41 -1.34 6.44 1.98
C ALA A 41 -2.69 7.12 1.73
N ASP A 42 -3.66 6.41 1.14
CA ASP A 42 -5.00 6.94 0.87
C ASP A 42 -5.69 7.40 2.17
N LYS A 43 -5.53 6.65 3.27
CA LYS A 43 -6.06 7.02 4.59
C LYS A 43 -5.47 8.34 5.10
N GLU A 44 -4.16 8.53 4.96
CA GLU A 44 -3.50 9.77 5.39
C GLU A 44 -3.92 10.96 4.52
N VAL A 45 -3.97 10.76 3.20
CA VAL A 45 -4.41 11.79 2.24
C VAL A 45 -5.83 12.25 2.54
N TYR A 46 -6.77 11.32 2.71
CA TYR A 46 -8.14 11.66 3.06
C TYR A 46 -8.24 12.37 4.41
N GLY A 47 -7.43 11.99 5.40
CA GLY A 47 -7.35 12.69 6.68
C GLY A 47 -6.89 14.14 6.55
N ILE A 48 -5.86 14.39 5.74
CA ILE A 48 -5.35 15.75 5.47
C ILE A 48 -6.42 16.60 4.78
N ILE A 49 -7.06 16.06 3.73
CA ILE A 49 -8.09 16.79 2.99
C ILE A 49 -9.27 17.12 3.91
N GLN A 50 -9.75 16.14 4.68
CA GLN A 50 -10.84 16.34 5.64
C GLN A 50 -10.51 17.41 6.68
N GLN A 51 -9.27 17.44 7.19
CA GLN A 51 -8.83 18.46 8.12
C GLN A 51 -8.87 19.86 7.49
N MET A 52 -8.40 19.99 6.24
CA MET A 52 -8.41 21.27 5.52
C MET A 52 -9.84 21.70 5.13
N GLU A 53 -10.70 20.77 4.73
CA GLU A 53 -12.12 21.05 4.47
C GLU A 53 -12.82 21.59 5.71
N GLN A 54 -12.60 20.94 6.86
CA GLN A 54 -13.16 21.41 8.13
C GLN A 54 -12.65 22.81 8.49
N GLN A 55 -11.41 23.13 8.17
CA GLN A 55 -10.81 24.44 8.45
C GLN A 55 -11.33 25.54 7.51
N VAL A 56 -11.55 25.23 6.23
CA VAL A 56 -11.95 26.22 5.21
C VAL A 56 -13.47 26.39 5.15
N PHE A 57 -14.23 25.29 5.22
CA PHE A 57 -15.68 25.27 5.04
C PHE A 57 -16.45 25.08 6.35
N GLY A 58 -15.80 24.70 7.45
CA GLY A 58 -16.47 24.39 8.72
C GLY A 58 -17.21 23.04 8.72
N HIS A 59 -17.18 22.31 7.61
CA HIS A 59 -17.71 20.96 7.46
C HIS A 59 -16.81 20.13 6.54
N THR A 60 -16.89 18.81 6.66
CA THR A 60 -16.24 17.87 5.74
C THR A 60 -17.19 17.51 4.61
N ASN A 61 -16.69 17.41 3.38
CA ASN A 61 -17.44 16.83 2.28
C ASN A 61 -17.05 15.35 2.13
N ALA A 62 -17.91 14.51 1.56
CA ALA A 62 -17.60 13.10 1.31
C ALA A 62 -16.58 12.95 0.14
N PHE A 63 -15.40 13.57 0.26
CA PHE A 63 -14.34 13.55 -0.72
C PHE A 63 -13.81 12.12 -0.90
N THR A 64 -13.79 11.64 -2.14
CA THR A 64 -13.21 10.34 -2.51
C THR A 64 -12.78 10.37 -3.97
N ILE A 65 -11.60 9.86 -4.30
CA ILE A 65 -11.17 9.72 -5.70
C ILE A 65 -11.69 8.43 -6.34
N ASP A 66 -12.43 7.61 -5.59
CA ASP A 66 -12.85 6.31 -6.08
C ASP A 66 -13.95 6.42 -7.15
N THR A 67 -13.79 5.62 -8.18
CA THR A 67 -14.76 5.40 -9.24
C THR A 67 -15.46 4.06 -9.02
N PRO A 68 -16.60 3.80 -9.69
CA PRO A 68 -17.25 2.48 -9.66
C PRO A 68 -16.33 1.31 -10.04
N TYR A 69 -15.22 1.61 -10.72
CA TYR A 69 -14.24 0.65 -11.19
C TYR A 69 -13.01 0.52 -10.29
N SER A 70 -12.79 1.41 -9.31
CA SER A 70 -11.56 1.45 -8.48
C SER A 70 -11.26 0.14 -7.74
N GLY A 71 -12.29 -0.65 -7.41
CA GLY A 71 -12.15 -1.93 -6.72
C GLY A 71 -11.90 -3.14 -7.62
N ARG A 72 -11.95 -2.98 -8.95
CA ARG A 72 -11.78 -4.08 -9.92
C ARG A 72 -10.40 -4.04 -10.56
N ASP A 73 -9.93 -5.19 -11.03
CA ASP A 73 -8.70 -5.25 -11.82
C ASP A 73 -8.95 -4.59 -13.20
N PRO A 74 -8.11 -3.65 -13.65
CA PRO A 74 -8.30 -2.98 -14.93
C PRO A 74 -8.41 -3.93 -16.14
N LYS A 75 -7.78 -5.11 -16.07
CA LYS A 75 -7.80 -6.11 -17.16
C LYS A 75 -9.13 -6.86 -17.26
N THR A 76 -9.95 -6.84 -16.21
CA THR A 76 -11.24 -7.53 -16.18
C THR A 76 -12.41 -6.63 -16.54
N ILE A 77 -12.16 -5.36 -16.88
CA ILE A 77 -13.19 -4.39 -17.28
C ILE A 77 -13.32 -4.41 -18.81
N PRO A 78 -14.37 -5.04 -19.37
CA PRO A 78 -14.55 -5.08 -20.82
C PRO A 78 -14.99 -3.72 -21.34
N SER A 79 -14.44 -3.28 -22.48
CA SER A 79 -14.81 -2.02 -23.13
C SER A 79 -16.32 -1.90 -23.41
N ALA A 80 -16.99 -3.03 -23.66
CA ALA A 80 -18.43 -3.09 -23.88
C ALA A 80 -19.25 -2.65 -22.65
N GLU A 81 -18.77 -2.89 -21.41
CA GLU A 81 -19.44 -2.44 -20.18
C GLU A 81 -19.37 -0.91 -20.08
N ILE A 82 -18.20 -0.32 -20.32
CA ILE A 82 -17.98 1.14 -20.30
C ILE A 82 -18.84 1.84 -21.36
N ILE A 83 -18.92 1.27 -22.58
CA ILE A 83 -19.71 1.85 -23.67
C ILE A 83 -21.21 1.78 -23.34
N LYS A 84 -21.68 0.67 -22.76
CA LYS A 84 -23.08 0.53 -22.34
C LYS A 84 -23.46 1.54 -21.26
N GLU A 85 -22.60 1.76 -20.27
CA GLU A 85 -22.83 2.78 -19.24
C GLU A 85 -22.96 4.19 -19.86
N ARG A 86 -22.07 4.54 -20.80
CA ARG A 86 -22.09 5.86 -21.46
C ARG A 86 -23.29 6.06 -22.39
N THR A 87 -23.76 5.00 -23.05
CA THR A 87 -24.79 5.08 -24.11
C THR A 87 -26.20 4.76 -23.59
N GLY A 88 -26.31 4.21 -22.38
CA GLY A 88 -27.58 3.66 -21.85
C GLY A 88 -28.71 4.68 -21.67
N THR A 89 -28.39 5.95 -21.51
CA THR A 89 -29.38 7.02 -21.29
C THR A 89 -29.81 7.70 -22.60
N ASN A 90 -30.58 7.00 -23.43
CA ASN A 90 -31.15 7.55 -24.68
C ASN A 90 -32.39 8.45 -24.46
N ARG A 91 -32.72 8.79 -23.20
CA ARG A 91 -33.81 9.73 -22.87
C ARG A 91 -33.52 10.43 -21.54
N LEU A 92 -32.96 11.63 -21.61
CA LEU A 92 -32.58 12.44 -20.44
C LEU A 92 -33.58 13.59 -20.26
N VAL A 93 -34.75 13.31 -19.68
CA VAL A 93 -35.59 14.39 -19.13
C VAL A 93 -35.07 14.63 -17.73
N LEU A 94 -34.26 15.68 -17.56
CA LEU A 94 -33.67 16.06 -16.28
C LEU A 94 -34.28 17.36 -15.79
N ASN A 95 -34.55 17.42 -14.50
CA ASN A 95 -34.76 18.69 -13.80
C ASN A 95 -33.44 19.45 -13.70
N LEU A 96 -33.50 20.76 -13.45
CA LEU A 96 -32.30 21.61 -13.35
C LEU A 96 -31.27 21.06 -12.35
N ASP A 97 -31.73 20.61 -11.18
CA ASP A 97 -30.87 20.04 -10.15
C ASP A 97 -30.18 18.75 -10.64
N GLN A 98 -30.92 17.89 -11.34
CA GLN A 98 -30.38 16.66 -11.92
C GLN A 98 -29.39 16.96 -13.05
N ALA A 99 -29.64 18.00 -13.84
CA ALA A 99 -28.75 18.44 -14.89
C ALA A 99 -27.43 18.98 -14.32
N LEU A 100 -27.48 19.74 -13.23
CA LEU A 100 -26.29 20.25 -12.54
C LEU A 100 -25.49 19.13 -11.87
N GLU A 101 -26.17 18.19 -11.20
CA GLU A 101 -25.52 17.01 -10.63
C GLU A 101 -24.87 16.14 -11.72
N PHE A 102 -25.56 15.93 -12.83
CA PHE A 102 -25.03 15.19 -13.97
C PHE A 102 -23.81 15.89 -14.57
N ALA A 103 -23.89 17.21 -14.77
CA ALA A 103 -22.78 18.01 -15.30
C ALA A 103 -21.55 17.97 -14.38
N THR A 104 -21.72 18.14 -13.07
CA THR A 104 -20.61 18.09 -12.10
C THR A 104 -20.01 16.69 -11.99
N ARG A 105 -20.83 15.62 -11.97
CA ARG A 105 -20.35 14.23 -11.93
C ARG A 105 -19.55 13.84 -13.18
N HIS A 106 -19.97 14.28 -14.36
CA HIS A 106 -19.34 13.93 -15.64
C HIS A 106 -18.35 14.98 -16.20
N SER A 107 -18.20 16.12 -15.53
CA SER A 107 -17.23 17.15 -15.95
C SER A 107 -15.80 16.68 -15.74
N ARG A 108 -15.03 16.61 -16.83
CA ARG A 108 -13.61 16.24 -16.79
C ARG A 108 -12.79 17.25 -16.00
N GLU A 109 -13.08 18.53 -16.16
CA GLU A 109 -12.36 19.59 -15.46
C GLU A 109 -12.51 19.46 -13.94
N TYR A 110 -13.73 19.20 -13.46
CA TYR A 110 -13.99 18.97 -12.04
C TYR A 110 -13.25 17.74 -11.51
N GLN A 111 -13.31 16.61 -12.24
CA GLN A 111 -12.58 15.40 -11.84
C GLN A 111 -11.06 15.63 -11.82
N THR A 112 -10.51 16.35 -12.80
CA THR A 112 -9.08 16.69 -12.84
C THR A 112 -8.68 17.57 -11.66
N GLN A 113 -9.46 18.60 -11.31
CA GLN A 113 -9.15 19.44 -10.14
C GLN A 113 -9.20 18.64 -8.83
N LYS A 114 -10.15 17.72 -8.71
CA LYS A 114 -10.26 16.81 -7.57
C LYS A 114 -9.07 15.86 -7.46
N GLU A 115 -8.60 15.31 -8.57
CA GLU A 115 -7.40 14.48 -8.64
C GLU A 115 -6.13 15.29 -8.32
N GLN A 116 -6.03 16.54 -8.78
CA GLN A 116 -4.92 17.43 -8.45
C GLN A 116 -4.87 17.72 -6.95
N LEU A 117 -6.01 17.98 -6.31
CA LEU A 117 -6.08 18.16 -4.86
C LEU A 117 -5.60 16.91 -4.11
N TYR A 118 -6.02 15.73 -4.57
CA TYR A 118 -5.55 14.45 -4.03
C TYR A 118 -4.03 14.30 -4.16
N LEU A 119 -3.47 14.58 -5.33
CA LEU A 119 -2.03 14.48 -5.58
C LEU A 119 -1.22 15.51 -4.77
N ALA A 120 -1.74 16.71 -4.54
CA ALA A 120 -1.10 17.70 -3.68
C ALA A 120 -0.99 17.21 -2.22
N ALA A 121 -2.08 16.64 -1.68
CA ALA A 121 -2.08 16.06 -0.33
C ALA A 121 -1.21 14.78 -0.25
N LEU A 122 -1.18 13.97 -1.31
CA LEU A 122 -0.27 12.82 -1.42
C LEU A 122 1.20 13.27 -1.44
N GLY A 123 1.51 14.37 -2.13
CA GLY A 123 2.84 14.98 -2.10
C GLY A 123 3.24 15.43 -0.70
N LEU A 124 2.33 16.06 0.04
CA LEU A 124 2.57 16.44 1.44
C LEU A 124 2.82 15.21 2.33
N THR A 125 2.07 14.12 2.12
CA THR A 125 2.27 12.84 2.83
C THR A 125 3.66 12.28 2.53
N GLY A 126 4.09 12.30 1.26
CA GLY A 126 5.44 11.90 0.85
C GLY A 126 6.53 12.72 1.53
N ALA A 127 6.38 14.05 1.58
CA ALA A 127 7.33 14.92 2.27
C ALA A 127 7.40 14.61 3.78
N ARG A 128 6.26 14.40 4.46
CA ARG A 128 6.24 14.00 5.88
C ARG A 128 6.97 12.68 6.11
N TYR A 129 6.78 11.73 5.21
CA TYR A 129 7.48 10.44 5.26
C TYR A 129 8.99 10.61 5.07
N GLU A 130 9.42 11.55 4.22
CA GLU A 130 10.84 11.84 4.02
C GLU A 130 11.52 12.46 5.24
N PHE A 131 10.84 13.38 5.94
CA PHE A 131 11.35 14.03 7.15
C PHE A 131 11.14 13.23 8.44
N GLY A 132 10.42 12.11 8.38
CA GLY A 132 10.24 11.21 9.53
C GLY A 132 11.49 10.39 9.84
N PRO A 133 11.69 9.96 11.11
CA PRO A 133 12.78 9.05 11.44
C PRO A 133 12.56 7.71 10.73
N LYS A 134 13.48 7.35 9.83
CA LYS A 134 13.43 6.08 9.11
C LYS A 134 14.41 5.10 9.75
N PHE A 135 13.87 4.06 10.36
CA PHE A 135 14.68 2.99 10.94
C PHE A 135 15.00 1.96 9.85
N PHE A 136 16.20 2.03 9.31
CA PHE A 136 16.73 1.06 8.36
C PHE A 136 17.95 0.35 8.97
N ALA A 137 18.11 -0.93 8.66
CA ALA A 137 19.33 -1.67 8.95
C ALA A 137 19.77 -2.34 7.65
N SER A 138 20.99 -2.05 7.20
CA SER A 138 21.58 -2.67 6.01
C SER A 138 22.82 -3.48 6.38
N SER A 139 22.92 -4.69 5.83
CA SER A 139 24.04 -5.60 6.02
C SER A 139 24.59 -5.99 4.65
N ASP A 140 25.79 -5.49 4.33
CA ASP A 140 26.50 -5.78 3.08
C ASP A 140 27.60 -6.82 3.33
N ALA A 141 27.68 -7.85 2.48
CA ALA A 141 28.74 -8.86 2.51
C ALA A 141 29.51 -8.85 1.18
N THR A 142 30.81 -8.56 1.24
CA THR A 142 31.69 -8.54 0.07
C THR A 142 32.67 -9.70 0.15
N LEU A 143 32.78 -10.48 -0.94
CA LEU A 143 33.74 -11.56 -1.10
C LEU A 143 34.68 -11.23 -2.26
N GLU A 144 35.97 -11.09 -1.97
CA GLU A 144 37.00 -10.85 -2.97
C GLU A 144 37.95 -12.04 -3.05
N ARG A 145 38.22 -12.52 -4.27
CA ARG A 145 39.14 -13.61 -4.55
C ARG A 145 40.28 -13.11 -5.42
N SER A 146 41.47 -13.03 -4.84
CA SER A 146 42.69 -12.62 -5.53
C SER A 146 43.25 -13.76 -6.39
N ALA A 147 43.87 -13.43 -7.52
CA ALA A 147 44.51 -14.40 -8.42
C ALA A 147 45.61 -15.25 -7.76
N SER A 148 46.21 -14.76 -6.67
CA SER A 148 47.15 -15.48 -5.81
C SER A 148 46.51 -16.54 -4.90
N GLY A 149 45.19 -16.75 -4.98
CA GLY A 149 44.44 -17.70 -4.16
C GLY A 149 43.95 -17.14 -2.82
N ALA A 150 44.34 -15.92 -2.45
CA ALA A 150 43.85 -15.27 -1.24
C ALA A 150 42.35 -14.93 -1.37
N THR A 151 41.55 -15.36 -0.40
CA THR A 151 40.12 -15.03 -0.30
C THR A 151 39.92 -14.09 0.87
N ARG A 152 39.31 -12.93 0.64
CA ARG A 152 39.02 -11.93 1.68
C ARG A 152 37.51 -11.69 1.72
N GLY A 153 36.89 -11.97 2.85
CA GLY A 153 35.50 -11.62 3.14
C GLY A 153 35.45 -10.39 4.02
N SER A 154 34.55 -9.46 3.73
CA SER A 154 34.21 -8.36 4.65
C SER A 154 32.70 -8.25 4.79
N VAL A 155 32.24 -7.96 6.00
CA VAL A 155 30.84 -7.68 6.32
C VAL A 155 30.78 -6.27 6.87
N ARG A 156 29.93 -5.43 6.27
CA ARG A 156 29.70 -4.06 6.70
C ARG A 156 28.24 -3.94 7.11
N ASN A 157 27.99 -3.50 8.34
CA ASN A 157 26.65 -3.23 8.83
C ASN A 157 26.50 -1.71 8.99
N GLN A 158 25.39 -1.14 8.50
CA GLN A 158 25.00 0.24 8.75
C GLN A 158 23.62 0.22 9.42
N ILE A 159 23.52 0.95 10.53
CA ILE A 159 22.31 1.09 11.37
C ILE A 159 21.92 2.57 11.36
#